data_AF-D6XZH7-F1
#
_entry.id   AF-D6XZH7-F1
#
_cell.length_a   1.000
_cell.length_b   1.000
_cell.length_c   1.000
_cell.angle_alpha   90.00
_cell.angle_beta   90.00
_cell.angle_gamma   90.00
#
_symmetry.space_group_name_H-M   'P 1'
#
loop_
_entity.id
_entity.type
_entity.pdbx_description
1 polymer ?
#
loop_
_entity_poly.entity_id
_entity_poly.type
_entity_poly.pdbx_seq_one_letter_code
_entity_poly.pdbx_strand_id
1 'polypeptide(L)'
;MSDLVLTYHNILTRSNNNTFGNISNINEGDRILLKNISNSPISFEVLAEQVQANKSDHEPYQQIRLQVNQSYSINNTSSRNITLHYKSNTNRYQYTLYSDTGELKTANNSTWGNISNIQPEDNMLIMNISNQPIVFEVLANHTEVSESDKKPYDSIRIEDGKSYSITNTSSRRLTLYYKSNTNRYQYAHFNDINQLAASNNSTWGNISNIDSSDYVTIKNISGKPIIFEAIVDHTRVQEIDEGPYETIEISSSESVRISNISTRALGLHYKSGTNRFQYV
;
A
#
# COMPACT_ATOMS: atom_id res chain seq x y z
N MET A 1 5.51 15.34 29.99
CA MET A 1 4.98 14.95 28.66
C MET A 1 3.62 14.33 28.89
N SER A 2 2.59 14.77 28.16
CA SER A 2 1.20 14.32 28.33
C SER A 2 0.55 14.04 26.97
N ASP A 3 -0.38 13.10 26.93
CA ASP A 3 -1.33 12.97 25.83
C ASP A 3 -2.51 13.91 26.06
N LEU A 4 -2.97 14.54 24.98
CA LEU A 4 -4.02 15.53 24.99
C LEU A 4 -5.03 15.22 23.90
N VAL A 5 -6.31 15.12 24.28
CA VAL A 5 -7.43 15.15 23.34
C VAL A 5 -8.42 16.21 23.80
N LEU A 6 -8.77 17.12 22.91
CA LEU A 6 -9.75 18.18 23.10
C LEU A 6 -10.96 17.88 22.21
N THR A 7 -12.14 17.89 22.80
CA THR A 7 -13.42 17.73 22.10
C THR A 7 -14.37 18.86 22.44
N TYR A 8 -15.26 19.22 21.52
CA TYR A 8 -16.39 20.14 21.74
C TYR A 8 -17.68 19.39 21.44
N HIS A 9 -18.61 19.25 22.39
CA HIS A 9 -19.79 18.40 22.22
C HIS A 9 -19.47 16.98 21.68
N ASN A 10 -18.37 16.37 22.15
CA ASN A 10 -17.82 15.09 21.68
C ASN A 10 -17.24 15.08 20.25
N ILE A 11 -17.17 16.23 19.57
CA ILE A 11 -16.50 16.37 18.28
C ILE A 11 -15.03 16.68 18.53
N LEU A 12 -14.11 15.93 17.92
CA LEU A 12 -12.68 16.18 18.02
C LEU A 12 -12.31 17.59 17.52
N THR A 13 -11.73 18.42 18.38
CA THR A 13 -11.26 19.77 18.01
C THR A 13 -9.76 19.90 18.04
N ARG A 14 -9.02 19.12 18.82
CA ARG A 14 -7.53 19.09 18.79
C ARG A 14 -7.02 17.82 19.44
N SER A 15 -5.90 17.29 18.97
CA SER A 15 -5.20 16.20 19.68
C SER A 15 -3.69 16.30 19.55
N ASN A 16 -2.98 15.77 20.55
CA ASN A 16 -1.53 15.59 20.56
C ASN A 16 -1.17 14.32 21.36
N ASN A 17 -0.38 13.43 20.75
CA ASN A 17 0.06 12.13 21.32
C ASN A 17 1.38 12.23 22.12
N ASN A 18 1.89 13.45 22.32
CA ASN A 18 3.00 13.76 23.23
C ASN A 18 3.23 15.28 23.21
N THR A 19 2.79 16.01 24.23
CA THR A 19 2.99 17.46 24.30
C THR A 19 3.60 17.92 25.64
N PHE A 20 4.15 19.14 25.61
CA PHE A 20 4.63 19.90 26.77
C PHE A 20 4.20 21.36 26.65
N GLY A 21 4.01 22.02 27.80
CA GLY A 21 3.65 23.44 27.87
C GLY A 21 2.15 23.69 28.07
N ASN A 22 1.77 24.96 27.89
CA ASN A 22 0.42 25.44 28.19
C ASN A 22 -0.59 24.99 27.13
N ILE A 23 -1.79 24.63 27.59
CA ILE A 23 -2.93 24.33 26.74
C ILE A 23 -3.75 25.62 26.60
N SER A 24 -3.65 26.28 25.45
CA SER A 24 -4.42 27.49 25.14
C SER A 24 -5.65 27.19 24.27
N ASN A 25 -6.53 28.19 24.15
CA ASN A 25 -7.73 28.18 23.29
C ASN A 25 -8.73 27.06 23.65
N ILE A 26 -9.05 26.95 24.94
CA ILE A 26 -10.14 26.12 25.44
C ILE A 26 -11.38 27.00 25.43
N ASN A 27 -12.32 26.72 24.54
CA ASN A 27 -13.54 27.51 24.36
C ASN A 27 -14.63 27.05 25.33
N GLU A 28 -15.68 27.86 25.49
CA GLU A 28 -16.88 27.47 26.22
C GLU A 28 -17.44 26.16 25.65
N GLY A 29 -17.69 25.17 26.52
CA GLY A 29 -18.22 23.85 26.16
C GLY A 29 -17.19 22.82 25.69
N ASP A 30 -15.91 23.20 25.57
CA ASP A 30 -14.83 22.23 25.30
C ASP A 30 -14.62 21.29 26.50
N ARG A 31 -14.26 20.04 26.20
CA ARG A 31 -13.85 19.01 27.15
C ARG A 31 -12.46 18.53 26.80
N ILE A 32 -11.61 18.39 27.82
CA ILE A 32 -10.24 17.93 27.65
C ILE A 32 -10.07 16.60 28.34
N LEU A 33 -9.56 15.61 27.61
CA LEU A 33 -9.06 14.38 28.16
C LEU A 33 -7.53 14.42 28.16
N LEU A 34 -6.95 14.32 29.36
CA LEU A 34 -5.52 14.40 29.61
C LEU A 34 -5.01 13.10 30.21
N LYS A 35 -3.88 12.61 29.70
CA LYS A 35 -3.11 11.54 30.34
C LYS A 35 -1.71 12.03 30.63
N ASN A 36 -1.28 11.91 31.88
CA ASN A 36 0.12 12.08 32.22
C ASN A 36 0.90 10.83 31.75
N ILE A 37 1.76 10.98 30.75
CA ILE A 37 2.62 9.91 30.23
C ILE A 37 4.06 10.01 30.77
N SER A 38 4.30 10.89 31.74
CA SER A 38 5.60 11.05 32.39
C SER A 38 5.68 10.34 33.74
N ASN A 39 6.90 10.00 34.15
CA ASN A 39 7.17 9.30 35.42
C ASN A 39 7.00 10.19 36.66
N SER A 40 6.73 11.48 36.47
CA SER A 40 6.55 12.46 37.54
C SER A 40 5.16 13.05 37.48
N PRO A 41 4.54 13.40 38.62
CA PRO A 41 3.29 14.15 38.62
C PRO A 41 3.41 15.45 37.80
N ILE A 42 2.33 15.81 37.12
CA ILE A 42 2.18 17.09 36.42
C ILE A 42 1.06 17.89 37.10
N SER A 43 1.22 19.21 37.18
CA SER A 43 0.24 20.13 37.75
C SER A 43 -0.17 21.15 36.71
N PHE A 44 -1.45 21.53 36.70
CA PHE A 44 -2.00 22.60 35.87
C PHE A 44 -2.64 23.64 36.78
N GLU A 45 -2.39 24.91 36.52
CA GLU A 45 -3.09 26.02 37.16
C GLU A 45 -4.24 26.46 36.26
N VAL A 46 -5.44 26.55 36.83
CA VAL A 46 -6.67 26.94 36.12
C VAL A 46 -7.47 27.93 36.96
N LEU A 47 -8.31 28.73 36.31
CA LEU A 47 -9.23 29.62 37.02
C LEU A 47 -10.33 28.77 37.70
N ALA A 48 -10.28 28.70 39.03
CA ALA A 48 -11.04 27.73 39.84
C ALA A 48 -12.56 27.78 39.63
N GLU A 49 -13.12 28.94 39.31
CA GLU A 49 -14.57 29.11 39.07
C GLU A 49 -14.97 28.89 37.60
N GLN A 50 -14.00 28.77 36.70
CA GLN A 50 -14.22 28.67 35.24
C GLN A 50 -13.95 27.27 34.70
N VAL A 51 -13.25 26.42 35.45
CA VAL A 51 -12.85 25.08 35.02
C VAL A 51 -13.27 24.06 36.05
N GLN A 52 -14.00 23.04 35.60
CA GLN A 52 -14.29 21.85 36.37
C GLN A 52 -13.35 20.72 35.92
N ALA A 53 -12.58 20.16 36.85
CA ALA A 53 -11.71 19.02 36.60
C ALA A 53 -12.21 17.78 37.34
N ASN A 54 -12.45 16.70 36.61
CA ASN A 54 -12.84 15.41 37.16
C ASN A 54 -11.86 14.34 36.66
N LYS A 55 -11.63 13.30 37.47
CA LYS A 55 -10.89 12.11 36.99
C LYS A 55 -11.74 11.38 35.94
N SER A 56 -11.07 10.85 34.92
CA SER A 56 -11.69 10.06 33.86
C SER A 56 -11.00 8.71 33.79
N ASP A 57 -11.78 7.65 33.58
CA ASP A 57 -11.27 6.30 33.31
C ASP A 57 -11.04 6.06 31.81
N HIS A 58 -11.37 7.05 30.96
CA HIS A 58 -11.16 6.97 29.53
C HIS A 58 -9.72 7.35 29.16
N GLU A 59 -9.15 6.61 28.22
CA GLU A 59 -7.84 6.86 27.66
C GLU A 59 -7.94 7.75 26.41
N PRO A 60 -7.10 8.80 26.26
CA PRO A 60 -7.12 9.64 25.06
C PRO A 60 -6.65 8.89 23.81
N TYR A 61 -5.71 7.97 23.98
CA TYR A 61 -5.18 7.11 22.94
C TYR A 61 -5.27 5.65 23.35
N GLN A 62 -5.59 4.78 22.40
CA GLN A 62 -5.56 3.33 22.55
C GLN A 62 -4.41 2.73 21.74
N GLN A 63 -3.91 1.58 22.20
CA GLN A 63 -2.89 0.82 21.49
C GLN A 63 -3.51 -0.25 20.60
N ILE A 64 -3.09 -0.28 19.35
CA ILE A 64 -3.38 -1.35 18.40
C ILE A 64 -2.14 -2.22 18.26
N ARG A 65 -2.25 -3.50 18.57
CA ARG A 65 -1.15 -4.46 18.46
C ARG A 65 -1.40 -5.47 17.35
N LEU A 66 -0.70 -5.32 16.23
CA LEU A 66 -0.75 -6.24 15.10
C LEU A 66 0.25 -7.39 15.35
N GLN A 67 -0.24 -8.62 15.54
CA GLN A 67 0.64 -9.78 15.57
C GLN A 67 1.18 -10.08 14.17
N VAL A 68 2.18 -10.98 14.11
CA VAL A 68 2.78 -11.41 12.86
C VAL A 68 1.70 -11.95 11.91
N ASN A 69 1.69 -11.45 10.67
CA ASN A 69 0.72 -11.81 9.63
C ASN A 69 -0.76 -11.50 9.93
N GLN A 70 -1.06 -10.71 10.96
CA GLN A 70 -2.40 -10.20 11.18
C GLN A 70 -2.66 -8.94 10.38
N SER A 71 -3.91 -8.80 9.94
CA SER A 71 -4.43 -7.58 9.33
C SER A 71 -5.51 -6.96 10.20
N TYR A 72 -5.62 -5.64 10.13
CA TYR A 72 -6.66 -4.85 10.78
C TYR A 72 -7.29 -3.89 9.78
N SER A 73 -8.59 -3.65 9.94
CA SER A 73 -9.28 -2.51 9.35
C SER A 73 -9.34 -1.38 10.37
N ILE A 74 -9.05 -0.17 9.91
CA ILE A 74 -9.01 1.03 10.73
C ILE A 74 -9.84 2.10 10.02
N ASN A 75 -10.88 2.60 10.67
CA ASN A 75 -11.73 3.67 10.16
C ASN A 75 -11.58 4.91 11.06
N ASN A 76 -11.34 6.07 10.43
CA ASN A 76 -11.41 7.34 11.13
C ASN A 76 -12.86 7.85 11.24
N THR A 77 -13.48 7.62 12.39
CA THR A 77 -14.85 8.07 12.70
C THR A 77 -14.90 9.50 13.26
N SER A 78 -13.78 10.22 13.20
CA SER A 78 -13.69 11.60 13.69
C SER A 78 -13.98 12.61 12.59
N SER A 79 -14.34 13.83 12.98
CA SER A 79 -14.53 14.95 12.05
C SER A 79 -13.21 15.56 11.54
N ARG A 80 -12.04 15.03 11.94
CA ARG A 80 -10.72 15.58 11.58
C ARG A 80 -9.78 14.51 11.08
N ASN A 81 -8.66 14.93 10.53
CA ASN A 81 -7.63 13.99 10.13
C ASN A 81 -6.94 13.42 11.36
N ILE A 82 -6.70 12.11 11.36
CA ILE A 82 -6.00 11.42 12.44
C ILE A 82 -4.63 10.93 11.98
N THR A 83 -3.82 10.51 12.95
CA THR A 83 -2.53 9.88 12.73
C THR A 83 -2.46 8.59 13.51
N LEU A 84 -2.00 7.52 12.87
CA LEU A 84 -1.54 6.30 13.53
C LEU A 84 -0.09 6.53 13.94
N HIS A 85 0.12 6.65 15.25
CA HIS A 85 1.44 6.86 15.82
C HIS A 85 2.14 5.52 15.97
N TYR A 86 3.21 5.33 15.23
CA TYR A 86 3.97 4.09 15.22
C TYR A 86 4.90 4.02 16.44
N LYS A 87 4.78 2.96 17.24
CA LYS A 87 5.47 2.79 18.53
C LYS A 87 6.42 1.61 18.54
N SER A 88 6.63 0.96 17.40
CA SER A 88 7.57 -0.15 17.25
C SER A 88 8.89 0.31 16.64
N ASN A 89 9.87 -0.60 16.54
CA ASN A 89 11.20 -0.32 15.99
C ASN A 89 11.18 -0.31 14.45
N THR A 90 12.17 -0.85 13.77
CA THR A 90 12.20 -0.92 12.29
C THR A 90 11.30 -2.01 11.70
N ASN A 91 10.29 -2.48 12.44
CA ASN A 91 9.32 -3.45 11.96
C ASN A 91 8.50 -2.84 10.82
N ARG A 92 8.35 -3.61 9.75
CA ARG A 92 7.63 -3.20 8.55
C ARG A 92 6.22 -3.73 8.53
N TYR A 93 5.33 -2.90 8.03
CA TYR A 93 3.95 -3.21 7.72
C TYR A 93 3.65 -2.82 6.28
N GLN A 94 2.58 -3.38 5.74
CA GLN A 94 1.97 -2.95 4.51
C GLN A 94 0.59 -2.37 4.79
N TYR A 95 0.14 -1.43 3.98
CA TYR A 95 -1.20 -0.87 4.13
C TYR A 95 -1.76 -0.32 2.82
N THR A 96 -3.07 -0.22 2.76
CA THR A 96 -3.85 0.52 1.77
C THR A 96 -4.79 1.45 2.50
N LEU A 97 -4.94 2.67 2.00
CA LEU A 97 -5.87 3.68 2.51
C LEU A 97 -6.86 4.01 1.40
N TYR A 98 -8.14 3.92 1.71
CA TYR A 98 -9.27 4.19 0.83
C TYR A 98 -10.06 5.38 1.34
N SER A 99 -10.69 6.12 0.42
CA SER A 99 -11.75 7.07 0.77
C SER A 99 -13.01 6.35 1.24
N ASP A 100 -13.96 7.13 1.75
CA ASP A 100 -15.34 6.72 2.02
C ASP A 100 -16.05 6.11 0.79
N THR A 101 -15.70 6.55 -0.41
CA THR A 101 -16.19 6.01 -1.68
C THR A 101 -15.50 4.72 -2.14
N GLY A 102 -14.49 4.25 -1.40
CA GLY A 102 -13.69 3.07 -1.75
C GLY A 102 -12.58 3.33 -2.77
N GLU A 103 -12.29 4.58 -3.10
CA GLU A 103 -11.18 4.93 -3.99
C GLU A 103 -9.85 4.79 -3.26
N LEU A 104 -8.87 4.12 -3.88
CA LEU A 104 -7.52 4.05 -3.34
C LEU A 104 -6.91 5.46 -3.25
N LYS A 105 -6.44 5.84 -2.07
CA LYS A 105 -5.74 7.12 -1.82
C LYS A 105 -4.24 6.95 -1.75
N THR A 106 -3.79 5.96 -0.99
CA THR A 106 -2.36 5.64 -0.87
C THR A 106 -2.20 4.16 -0.52
N ALA A 107 -1.04 3.61 -0.85
CA ALA A 107 -0.68 2.26 -0.49
C ALA A 107 0.83 2.15 -0.33
N ASN A 108 1.26 1.26 0.55
CA ASN A 108 2.66 0.92 0.67
C ASN A 108 2.80 -0.57 1.02
N ASN A 109 3.64 -1.28 0.28
CA ASN A 109 3.81 -2.72 0.47
C ASN A 109 4.89 -3.10 1.49
N SER A 110 5.66 -2.12 1.99
CA SER A 110 6.72 -2.35 2.96
C SER A 110 7.25 -1.01 3.50
N THR A 111 6.66 -0.51 4.58
CA THR A 111 7.10 0.72 5.24
C THR A 111 7.15 0.57 6.75
N TRP A 112 7.69 1.58 7.43
CA TRP A 112 7.67 1.77 8.86
C TRP A 112 7.49 3.27 9.17
N GLY A 113 7.00 3.62 10.35
CA GLY A 113 6.78 5.01 10.76
C GLY A 113 5.30 5.39 10.89
N ASN A 114 5.02 6.66 11.14
CA ASN A 114 3.65 7.12 11.35
C ASN A 114 2.86 7.13 10.03
N ILE A 115 1.55 6.89 10.11
CA ILE A 115 0.64 7.14 9.01
C ILE A 115 -0.23 8.34 9.39
N SER A 116 0.05 9.48 8.76
CA SER A 116 -0.67 10.74 9.00
C SER A 116 -1.71 11.01 7.92
N ASN A 117 -2.57 12.00 8.18
CA ASN A 117 -3.52 12.52 7.20
C ASN A 117 -4.58 11.50 6.75
N ILE A 118 -4.98 10.60 7.65
CA ILE A 118 -6.15 9.75 7.46
C ILE A 118 -7.36 10.64 7.67
N GLN A 119 -8.11 10.92 6.60
CA GLN A 119 -9.23 11.86 6.60
C GLN A 119 -10.47 11.23 7.27
N PRO A 120 -11.47 12.04 7.66
CA PRO A 120 -12.76 11.52 8.12
C PRO A 120 -13.31 10.47 7.15
N GLU A 121 -13.86 9.39 7.70
CA GLU A 121 -14.47 8.27 6.95
C GLU A 121 -13.52 7.47 6.05
N ASP A 122 -12.22 7.80 6.01
CA ASP A 122 -11.25 6.96 5.32
C ASP A 122 -11.16 5.58 6.00
N ASN A 123 -11.05 4.53 5.19
CA ASN A 123 -10.81 3.17 5.66
C ASN A 123 -9.39 2.72 5.30
N MET A 124 -8.67 2.15 6.26
CA MET A 124 -7.35 1.58 6.04
C MET A 124 -7.37 0.08 6.30
N LEU A 125 -6.78 -0.70 5.40
CA LEU A 125 -6.32 -2.04 5.71
C LEU A 125 -4.81 -1.98 5.99
N ILE A 126 -4.39 -2.54 7.11
CA ILE A 126 -2.98 -2.60 7.51
C ILE A 126 -2.63 -4.02 7.92
N MET A 127 -1.45 -4.49 7.56
CA MET A 127 -0.97 -5.83 7.89
C MET A 127 0.50 -5.80 8.32
N ASN A 128 0.80 -6.57 9.36
CA ASN A 128 2.17 -6.76 9.81
C ASN A 128 2.89 -7.81 8.94
N ILE A 129 3.99 -7.39 8.29
CA ILE A 129 4.83 -8.26 7.45
C ILE A 129 6.19 -8.58 8.09
N SER A 130 6.36 -8.24 9.37
CA SER A 130 7.56 -8.51 10.16
C SER A 130 7.43 -9.79 10.95
N ASN A 131 8.57 -10.28 11.46
CA ASN A 131 8.63 -11.42 12.38
C ASN A 131 8.38 -11.04 13.86
N GLN A 132 8.03 -9.79 14.13
CA GLN A 132 7.73 -9.28 15.47
C GLN A 132 6.43 -8.47 15.44
N PRO A 133 5.69 -8.41 16.55
CA PRO A 133 4.48 -7.59 16.65
C PRO A 133 4.77 -6.11 16.38
N ILE A 134 3.76 -5.42 15.87
CA ILE A 134 3.78 -3.97 15.65
C ILE A 134 2.73 -3.33 16.55
N VAL A 135 3.08 -2.20 17.15
CA VAL A 135 2.21 -1.39 18.01
C VAL A 135 2.03 -0.01 17.38
N PHE A 136 0.77 0.39 17.24
CA PHE A 136 0.36 1.75 16.94
C PHE A 136 -0.41 2.33 18.12
N GLU A 137 -0.39 3.65 18.26
CA GLU A 137 -1.31 4.41 19.08
C GLU A 137 -2.22 5.25 18.20
N VAL A 138 -3.51 5.27 18.54
CA VAL A 138 -4.53 6.03 17.82
C VAL A 138 -5.55 6.61 18.80
N LEU A 139 -6.33 7.59 18.38
CA LEU A 139 -7.36 8.20 19.21
C LEU A 139 -8.46 7.17 19.58
N ALA A 140 -8.65 6.93 20.88
CA ALA A 140 -9.47 5.82 21.35
C ALA A 140 -10.95 5.90 20.91
N ASN A 141 -11.57 7.07 21.10
CA ASN A 141 -13.00 7.26 20.84
C ASN A 141 -13.32 7.82 19.44
N HIS A 142 -12.31 7.88 18.57
CA HIS A 142 -12.39 8.57 17.28
C HIS A 142 -11.82 7.69 16.16
N THR A 143 -11.65 6.40 16.44
CA THR A 143 -11.12 5.43 15.50
C THR A 143 -11.71 4.07 15.81
N GLU A 144 -12.37 3.51 14.81
CA GLU A 144 -12.81 2.12 14.86
C GLU A 144 -11.70 1.22 14.36
N VAL A 145 -11.44 0.15 15.10
CA VAL A 145 -10.37 -0.79 14.83
C VAL A 145 -10.93 -2.20 14.95
N SER A 146 -10.77 -3.00 13.92
CA SER A 146 -11.22 -4.40 13.90
C SER A 146 -10.19 -5.29 13.23
N GLU A 147 -10.03 -6.52 13.71
CA GLU A 147 -9.25 -7.52 13.00
C GLU A 147 -9.93 -7.81 11.64
N SER A 148 -9.11 -8.04 10.61
CA SER A 148 -9.60 -8.29 9.26
C SER A 148 -8.95 -9.52 8.66
N ASP A 149 -9.76 -10.33 7.97
CA ASP A 149 -9.25 -11.42 7.14
C ASP A 149 -8.71 -10.91 5.79
N LYS A 150 -8.97 -9.65 5.44
CA LYS A 150 -8.48 -9.03 4.21
C LYS A 150 -7.03 -8.61 4.38
N LYS A 151 -6.25 -8.74 3.29
CA LYS A 151 -4.86 -8.26 3.23
C LYS A 151 -4.76 -7.06 2.29
N PRO A 152 -3.90 -6.07 2.58
CA PRO A 152 -3.69 -4.95 1.68
C PRO A 152 -3.08 -5.37 0.33
N TYR A 153 -2.23 -6.40 0.35
CA TYR A 153 -1.61 -7.00 -0.84
C TYR A 153 -1.76 -8.51 -0.82
N ASP A 154 -1.86 -9.12 -2.01
CA ASP A 154 -1.86 -10.57 -2.18
C ASP A 154 -0.81 -11.02 -3.21
N SER A 155 -0.42 -12.29 -3.10
CA SER A 155 0.61 -12.92 -3.90
C SER A 155 0.03 -13.48 -5.20
N ILE A 156 0.52 -12.97 -6.32
CA ILE A 156 0.29 -13.50 -7.66
C ILE A 156 1.44 -14.45 -7.99
N ARG A 157 1.15 -15.75 -7.95
CA ARG A 157 2.11 -16.80 -8.27
C ARG A 157 1.94 -17.24 -9.72
N ILE A 158 3.03 -17.17 -10.48
CA ILE A 158 3.07 -17.58 -11.89
C ILE A 158 4.02 -18.77 -12.00
N GLU A 159 3.47 -19.95 -12.31
CA GLU A 159 4.24 -21.17 -12.53
C GLU A 159 5.13 -21.07 -13.78
N ASP A 160 6.15 -21.93 -13.89
CA ASP A 160 7.06 -21.89 -15.03
C ASP A 160 6.32 -22.12 -16.36
N GLY A 161 6.69 -21.37 -17.40
CA GLY A 161 6.06 -21.40 -18.71
C GLY A 161 4.66 -20.78 -18.79
N LYS A 162 4.01 -20.47 -17.66
CA LYS A 162 2.68 -19.85 -17.61
C LYS A 162 2.73 -18.35 -17.87
N SER A 163 1.62 -17.84 -18.39
CA SER A 163 1.44 -16.43 -18.70
C SER A 163 0.19 -15.86 -18.04
N TYR A 164 0.26 -14.60 -17.60
CA TYR A 164 -0.85 -13.90 -16.96
C TYR A 164 -0.98 -12.49 -17.51
N SER A 165 -2.23 -12.02 -17.63
CA SER A 165 -2.56 -10.61 -17.76
C SER A 165 -2.95 -10.05 -16.39
N ILE A 166 -2.35 -8.92 -16.03
CA ILE A 166 -2.58 -8.23 -14.77
C ILE A 166 -3.02 -6.81 -15.10
N THR A 167 -4.27 -6.46 -14.82
CA THR A 167 -4.86 -5.15 -15.09
C THR A 167 -4.95 -4.32 -13.81
N ASN A 168 -4.56 -3.05 -13.88
CA ASN A 168 -4.82 -2.08 -12.83
C ASN A 168 -6.27 -1.59 -12.93
N THR A 169 -7.06 -1.86 -11.90
CA THR A 169 -8.48 -1.43 -11.82
C THR A 169 -8.70 -0.26 -10.87
N SER A 170 -7.63 0.32 -10.29
CA SER A 170 -7.72 1.57 -9.53
C SER A 170 -7.61 2.80 -10.42
N SER A 171 -8.04 3.94 -9.90
CA SER A 171 -7.80 5.28 -10.46
C SER A 171 -6.34 5.74 -10.32
N ARG A 172 -5.50 5.01 -9.58
CA ARG A 172 -4.10 5.39 -9.30
C ARG A 172 -3.13 4.49 -10.05
N ARG A 173 -1.94 5.01 -10.28
CA ARG A 173 -0.81 4.23 -10.76
C ARG A 173 -0.37 3.18 -9.74
N LEU A 174 -0.15 1.95 -10.19
CA LEU A 174 0.28 0.82 -9.37
C LEU A 174 1.70 0.34 -9.69
N THR A 175 2.22 -0.49 -8.79
CA THR A 175 3.44 -1.28 -8.96
C THR A 175 3.14 -2.73 -8.59
N LEU A 176 3.55 -3.65 -9.45
CA LEU A 176 3.65 -5.07 -9.12
C LEU A 176 5.00 -5.30 -8.46
N TYR A 177 4.97 -5.69 -7.19
CA TYR A 177 6.17 -5.86 -6.39
C TYR A 177 6.70 -7.27 -6.52
N TYR A 178 7.87 -7.40 -7.14
CA TYR A 178 8.47 -8.69 -7.40
C TYR A 178 9.11 -9.26 -6.13
N LYS A 179 8.71 -10.49 -5.79
CA LYS A 179 9.13 -11.19 -4.55
C LYS A 179 9.95 -12.44 -4.81
N SER A 180 10.05 -12.85 -6.06
CA SER A 180 11.01 -13.88 -6.45
C SER A 180 12.39 -13.28 -6.58
N ASN A 181 13.43 -14.07 -6.32
CA ASN A 181 14.81 -13.60 -6.39
C ASN A 181 15.24 -13.38 -7.85
N THR A 182 16.39 -13.88 -8.28
CA THR A 182 16.92 -13.70 -9.64
C THR A 182 16.16 -14.49 -10.73
N ASN A 183 14.98 -15.02 -10.44
CA ASN A 183 14.14 -15.69 -11.44
C ASN A 183 13.77 -14.67 -12.53
N ARG A 184 13.74 -15.11 -13.78
CA ARG A 184 13.50 -14.25 -14.94
C ARG A 184 12.09 -14.38 -15.46
N TYR A 185 11.53 -13.27 -15.91
CA TYR A 185 10.25 -13.22 -16.60
C TYR A 185 10.33 -12.30 -17.80
N GLN A 186 9.38 -12.48 -18.70
CA GLN A 186 9.11 -11.58 -19.81
C GLN A 186 7.89 -10.74 -19.46
N TYR A 187 7.84 -9.49 -19.88
CA TYR A 187 6.62 -8.69 -19.78
C TYR A 187 6.43 -7.76 -20.96
N ALA A 188 5.16 -7.43 -21.22
CA ALA A 188 4.75 -6.30 -22.03
C ALA A 188 3.63 -5.55 -21.30
N HIS A 189 3.83 -4.25 -21.12
CA HIS A 189 2.90 -3.31 -20.49
C HIS A 189 2.21 -2.53 -21.59
N PHE A 190 0.89 -2.53 -21.57
CA PHE A 190 0.02 -1.85 -22.51
C PHE A 190 -0.88 -0.85 -21.78
N ASN A 191 -1.20 0.24 -22.46
CA ASN A 191 -2.25 1.14 -22.00
C ASN A 191 -3.66 0.59 -22.32
N ASP A 192 -4.67 1.31 -21.86
CA ASP A 192 -6.10 1.00 -22.04
C ASP A 192 -6.56 0.85 -23.50
N ILE A 193 -5.83 1.45 -24.46
CA ILE A 193 -6.07 1.33 -25.91
C ILE A 193 -5.12 0.35 -26.61
N ASN A 194 -4.52 -0.59 -25.87
CA ASN A 194 -3.63 -1.64 -26.38
C ASN A 194 -2.34 -1.16 -27.05
N GLN A 195 -1.86 0.04 -26.72
CA GLN A 195 -0.56 0.51 -27.18
C GLN A 195 0.53 0.11 -26.19
N LEU A 196 1.65 -0.36 -26.71
CA LEU A 196 2.79 -0.81 -25.91
C LEU A 196 3.45 0.38 -25.19
N ALA A 197 3.46 0.35 -23.85
CA ALA A 197 4.11 1.33 -22.99
C ALA A 197 5.55 0.92 -22.62
N ALA A 198 5.79 -0.36 -22.34
CA ALA A 198 7.12 -0.91 -22.06
C ALA A 198 7.14 -2.43 -22.30
N SER A 199 8.31 -2.99 -22.55
CA SER A 199 8.49 -4.45 -22.58
C SER A 199 9.91 -4.85 -22.20
N ASN A 200 10.07 -6.09 -21.74
CA ASN A 200 11.37 -6.72 -21.56
C ASN A 200 11.26 -8.23 -21.73
N ASN A 201 12.17 -8.83 -22.49
CA ASN A 201 12.15 -10.24 -22.85
C ASN A 201 12.92 -11.14 -21.88
N SER A 202 13.63 -10.57 -20.89
CA SER A 202 14.31 -11.30 -19.81
C SER A 202 14.72 -10.35 -18.68
N THR A 203 13.84 -10.14 -17.72
CA THR A 203 14.08 -9.26 -16.58
C THR A 203 13.77 -9.92 -15.24
N TRP A 204 14.13 -9.24 -14.17
CA TRP A 204 13.72 -9.48 -12.79
C TRP A 204 13.58 -8.12 -12.11
N GLY A 205 12.72 -8.03 -11.10
CA GLY A 205 12.44 -6.77 -10.39
C GLY A 205 10.99 -6.32 -10.55
N ASN A 206 10.67 -5.15 -10.00
CA ASN A 206 9.30 -4.65 -9.98
C ASN A 206 8.85 -4.21 -11.38
N ILE A 207 7.54 -4.28 -11.62
CA ILE A 207 6.91 -3.61 -12.76
C ILE A 207 6.15 -2.41 -12.20
N SER A 208 6.68 -1.22 -12.42
CA SER A 208 6.14 0.04 -11.91
C SER A 208 5.51 0.87 -13.02
N ASN A 209 4.80 1.92 -12.63
CA ASN A 209 4.13 2.85 -13.55
C ASN A 209 3.02 2.23 -14.40
N ILE A 210 2.24 1.33 -13.80
CA ILE A 210 1.03 0.78 -14.44
C ILE A 210 -0.09 1.78 -14.15
N ASP A 211 -0.46 2.62 -15.13
CA ASP A 211 -1.50 3.64 -14.96
C ASP A 211 -2.89 3.02 -14.83
N SER A 212 -3.90 3.85 -14.52
CA SER A 212 -5.30 3.40 -14.43
C SER A 212 -5.70 2.71 -15.73
N SER A 213 -6.35 1.55 -15.64
CA SER A 213 -6.81 0.74 -16.78
C SER A 213 -5.71 0.12 -17.65
N ASP A 214 -4.43 0.42 -17.39
CA ASP A 214 -3.32 -0.28 -18.03
C ASP A 214 -3.28 -1.76 -17.61
N TYR A 215 -2.68 -2.58 -18.45
CA TYR A 215 -2.42 -3.98 -18.13
C TYR A 215 -1.02 -4.43 -18.52
N VAL A 216 -0.56 -5.46 -17.84
CA VAL A 216 0.73 -6.09 -18.08
C VAL A 216 0.51 -7.56 -18.35
N THR A 217 1.02 -8.03 -19.49
CA THR A 217 1.16 -9.46 -19.77
C THR A 217 2.53 -9.92 -19.30
N ILE A 218 2.59 -11.03 -18.58
CA ILE A 218 3.80 -11.57 -17.98
C ILE A 218 3.91 -13.04 -18.36
N LYS A 219 5.11 -13.50 -18.73
CA LYS A 219 5.42 -14.93 -18.88
C LYS A 219 6.62 -15.31 -18.03
N ASN A 220 6.49 -16.35 -17.23
CA ASN A 220 7.61 -16.90 -16.46
C ASN A 220 8.50 -17.76 -17.37
N ILE A 221 9.82 -17.50 -17.32
CA ILE A 221 10.83 -18.19 -18.15
C ILE A 221 12.00 -18.71 -17.32
N SER A 222 11.80 -18.90 -16.02
CA SER A 222 12.90 -19.12 -15.08
C SER A 222 13.13 -20.58 -14.68
N GLY A 223 12.29 -21.52 -15.13
CA GLY A 223 12.31 -22.91 -14.67
C GLY A 223 11.80 -23.10 -13.24
N LYS A 224 11.35 -22.02 -12.59
CA LYS A 224 10.84 -22.00 -11.21
C LYS A 224 9.68 -21.02 -11.11
N PRO A 225 8.77 -21.16 -10.14
CA PRO A 225 7.66 -20.24 -9.96
C PRO A 225 8.17 -18.83 -9.62
N ILE A 226 7.46 -17.81 -10.12
CA ILE A 226 7.68 -16.42 -9.74
C ILE A 226 6.48 -15.87 -8.96
N ILE A 227 6.72 -14.87 -8.12
CA ILE A 227 5.72 -14.25 -7.24
C ILE A 227 5.82 -12.74 -7.39
N PHE A 228 4.68 -12.11 -7.66
CA PHE A 228 4.47 -10.68 -7.48
C PHE A 228 3.51 -10.47 -6.30
N GLU A 229 3.61 -9.33 -5.63
CA GLU A 229 2.58 -8.81 -4.75
C GLU A 229 1.90 -7.61 -5.40
N ALA A 230 0.57 -7.57 -5.31
CA ALA A 230 -0.25 -6.49 -5.84
C ALA A 230 -1.41 -6.18 -4.89
N ILE A 231 -2.01 -4.99 -5.04
CA ILE A 231 -3.13 -4.56 -4.20
C ILE A 231 -4.37 -5.37 -4.57
N VAL A 232 -4.98 -6.05 -3.59
CA VAL A 232 -6.03 -7.05 -3.80
C VAL A 232 -7.23 -6.48 -4.54
N ASP A 233 -7.84 -5.44 -3.97
CA ASP A 233 -9.11 -4.89 -4.46
C ASP A 233 -8.97 -4.05 -5.76
N HIS A 234 -7.73 -3.86 -6.25
CA HIS A 234 -7.42 -2.99 -7.39
C HIS A 234 -6.55 -3.64 -8.47
N THR A 235 -6.43 -4.96 -8.41
CA THR A 235 -5.69 -5.73 -9.40
C THR A 235 -6.56 -6.86 -9.90
N ARG A 236 -6.82 -6.90 -11.21
CA ARG A 236 -7.45 -8.06 -11.85
C ARG A 236 -6.38 -8.93 -12.46
N VAL A 237 -6.43 -10.23 -12.17
CA VAL A 237 -5.45 -11.22 -12.62
C VAL A 237 -6.14 -12.30 -13.44
N GLN A 238 -5.59 -12.62 -14.60
CA GLN A 238 -6.14 -13.64 -15.50
C GLN A 238 -4.99 -14.46 -16.11
N GLU A 239 -5.04 -15.79 -16.02
CA GLU A 239 -4.14 -16.65 -16.81
C GLU A 239 -4.47 -16.52 -18.30
N ILE A 240 -3.46 -16.44 -19.13
CA ILE A 240 -3.57 -16.32 -20.58
C ILE A 240 -2.70 -17.38 -21.26
N ASP A 241 -3.12 -17.85 -22.43
CA ASP A 241 -2.41 -18.90 -23.16
C ASP A 241 -1.07 -18.41 -23.72
N GLU A 242 -1.04 -17.16 -24.18
CA GLU A 242 0.10 -16.57 -24.86
C GLU A 242 0.86 -15.59 -23.98
N GLY A 243 2.19 -15.62 -24.10
CA GLY A 243 3.07 -14.67 -23.43
C GLY A 243 3.22 -13.37 -24.22
N PRO A 244 3.92 -12.37 -23.66
CA PRO A 244 4.17 -11.08 -24.32
C PRO A 244 5.02 -11.15 -25.59
N TYR A 245 5.66 -12.29 -25.86
CA TYR A 245 6.53 -12.49 -27.02
C TYR A 245 6.15 -13.76 -27.76
N GLU A 246 5.94 -13.61 -29.06
CA GLU A 246 5.86 -14.71 -30.02
C GLU A 246 7.27 -15.17 -30.42
N THR A 247 7.42 -16.46 -30.72
CA THR A 247 8.67 -17.00 -31.28
C THR A 247 8.43 -17.37 -32.74
N ILE A 248 9.16 -16.72 -33.65
CA ILE A 248 9.16 -17.03 -35.08
C ILE A 248 10.36 -17.94 -35.35
N GLU A 249 10.09 -19.17 -35.76
CA GLU A 249 11.12 -20.09 -36.25
C GLU A 249 11.28 -19.93 -37.76
N ILE A 250 12.53 -19.90 -38.22
CA ILE A 250 12.89 -19.76 -39.64
C ILE A 250 13.84 -20.91 -39.96
N SER A 251 13.42 -21.81 -40.85
CA SER A 251 14.21 -22.98 -41.24
C SER A 251 15.37 -22.59 -42.15
N SER A 252 16.31 -23.53 -42.35
CA SER A 252 17.39 -23.33 -43.31
C SER A 252 16.83 -23.03 -44.71
N SER A 253 17.36 -21.99 -45.36
CA SER A 253 16.94 -21.50 -46.68
C SER A 253 15.56 -20.83 -46.75
N GLU A 254 14.87 -20.62 -45.62
CA GLU A 254 13.65 -19.81 -45.57
C GLU A 254 13.97 -18.33 -45.41
N SER A 255 13.02 -17.47 -45.80
CA SER A 255 13.09 -16.03 -45.60
C SER A 255 11.72 -15.52 -45.15
N VAL A 256 11.71 -14.64 -44.15
CA VAL A 256 10.49 -14.05 -43.60
C VAL A 256 10.55 -12.54 -43.69
N ARG A 257 9.39 -11.90 -43.91
CA ARG A 257 9.24 -10.45 -43.84
C ARG A 257 8.56 -10.08 -42.54
N ILE A 258 9.21 -9.27 -41.72
CA ILE A 258 8.65 -8.76 -40.46
C ILE A 258 8.30 -7.29 -40.67
N SER A 259 7.04 -6.94 -40.44
CA SER A 259 6.54 -5.58 -40.51
C SER A 259 6.14 -5.12 -39.12
N ASN A 260 6.71 -4.01 -38.64
CA ASN A 260 6.27 -3.39 -37.39
C ASN A 260 4.95 -2.65 -37.63
N ILE A 261 3.85 -3.21 -37.11
CA ILE A 261 2.50 -2.63 -37.19
C ILE A 261 2.15 -1.76 -35.98
N SER A 262 3.09 -1.59 -35.04
CA SER A 262 2.89 -0.77 -33.85
C SER A 262 3.29 0.70 -34.07
N THR A 263 2.93 1.57 -33.15
CA THR A 263 3.29 2.99 -33.15
C THR A 263 4.71 3.27 -32.61
N ARG A 264 5.47 2.23 -32.22
CA ARG A 264 6.78 2.38 -31.56
C ARG A 264 7.84 1.56 -32.27
N ALA A 265 9.09 2.01 -32.19
CA ALA A 265 10.22 1.18 -32.58
C ALA A 265 10.32 -0.04 -31.65
N LEU A 266 10.46 -1.24 -32.24
CA LEU A 266 10.56 -2.50 -31.52
C LEU A 266 11.92 -3.14 -31.76
N GLY A 267 12.41 -3.87 -30.76
CA GLY A 267 13.57 -4.74 -30.89
C GLY A 267 13.15 -6.15 -31.29
N LEU A 268 13.87 -6.76 -32.22
CA LEU A 268 13.82 -8.20 -32.47
C LEU A 268 14.88 -8.88 -31.62
N HIS A 269 14.49 -9.87 -30.83
CA HIS A 269 15.39 -10.56 -29.93
C HIS A 269 15.81 -11.90 -30.50
N TYR A 270 17.07 -11.98 -30.92
CA TYR A 270 17.69 -13.18 -31.43
C TYR A 270 17.88 -14.22 -30.30
N LYS A 271 17.29 -15.40 -30.46
CA LYS A 271 17.33 -16.49 -29.45
C LYS A 271 18.25 -17.66 -29.80
N SER A 272 18.64 -17.83 -31.08
CA SER A 272 19.55 -18.93 -31.40
C SER A 272 20.98 -18.58 -30.98
N GLY A 273 21.78 -19.57 -30.58
CA GLY A 273 23.12 -19.32 -30.04
C GLY A 273 24.08 -18.81 -31.10
N THR A 274 24.57 -19.72 -31.94
CA THR A 274 25.67 -19.45 -32.91
C THR A 274 25.20 -19.30 -34.35
N ASN A 275 23.90 -19.40 -34.62
CA ASN A 275 23.40 -19.30 -35.98
C ASN A 275 23.57 -17.86 -36.48
N ARG A 276 23.61 -17.70 -37.80
CA ARG A 276 23.78 -16.40 -38.45
C ARG A 276 22.55 -16.13 -39.32
N PHE A 277 22.15 -14.88 -39.38
CA PHE A 277 21.09 -14.41 -40.25
C PHE A 277 21.56 -13.19 -41.04
N GLN A 278 20.90 -12.93 -42.16
CA GLN A 278 21.09 -11.74 -42.97
C GLN A 278 19.78 -10.93 -42.92
N TYR A 279 19.87 -9.61 -42.93
CA TYR A 279 18.74 -8.70 -43.01
C TYR A 279 19.10 -7.50 -43.90
N VAL A 280 18.09 -6.84 -44.47
CA VAL A 280 18.20 -5.64 -45.30
C VAL A 280 17.24 -4.59 -44.78
#